data_AF-A0A523PM98-F1
#
_entry.id   AF-A0A523PM98-F1
#
_cell.length_a   1.000
_cell.length_b   1.000
_cell.length_c   1.000
_cell.angle_alpha   90.00
_cell.angle_beta   90.00
_cell.angle_gamma   90.00
#
_symmetry.space_group_name_H-M   'P 1'
#
loop_
_entity.id
_entity.type
_entity.pdbx_description
1 polymer ?
#
loop_
_entity_poly.entity_id
_entity_poly.type
_entity_poly.pdbx_seq_one_letter_code
_entity_poly.pdbx_strand_id
1 'polypeptide(L)'
;MAAEEFLRGAPEPTAEPVPLAVLSPSAPTSLGAWAEGLAAERTREMRVAIGPEGGFTEGELALARAGGATFARVATRVLRIETAAEAAAAIVGEVMGR
;
A
#
# COMPACT_ATOMS: atom_id res chain seq x y z
N MET A 1 -10.68 -39.72 5.62
CA MET A 1 -11.98 -38.99 5.69
C MET A 1 -11.96 -37.75 6.58
N ALA A 2 -10.93 -37.43 7.38
CA ALA A 2 -10.95 -36.25 8.27
C ALA A 2 -10.14 -35.02 7.79
N ALA A 3 -9.24 -35.15 6.81
CA ALA A 3 -8.41 -34.04 6.34
C ALA A 3 -9.09 -33.17 5.25
N GLU A 4 -10.01 -33.74 4.48
CA GLU A 4 -10.65 -33.05 3.35
C GLU A 4 -11.80 -32.12 3.78
N GLU A 5 -12.41 -32.34 4.95
CA GLU A 5 -13.50 -31.50 5.46
C GLU A 5 -13.02 -30.16 6.02
N PHE A 6 -11.80 -30.10 6.55
CA PHE A 6 -11.22 -28.86 7.08
C PHE A 6 -10.95 -27.82 5.98
N LEU A 7 -10.68 -28.27 4.76
CA LEU A 7 -10.43 -27.40 3.60
C LEU A 7 -11.71 -26.88 2.94
N ARG A 8 -12.89 -27.47 3.22
CA ARG A 8 -14.18 -27.02 2.65
C ARG A 8 -14.76 -25.75 3.30
N GLY A 9 -14.21 -25.35 4.45
CA GLY A 9 -14.60 -24.13 5.17
C GLY A 9 -13.53 -23.04 5.18
N ALA A 10 -12.43 -23.22 4.45
CA ALA A 10 -11.48 -22.13 4.26
C ALA A 10 -12.22 -21.02 3.50
N PRO A 11 -12.26 -19.78 4.02
CA PRO A 11 -12.82 -18.68 3.25
C PRO A 11 -12.06 -18.64 1.93
N GLU A 12 -12.79 -18.75 0.83
CA GLU A 12 -12.28 -18.54 -0.51
C GLU A 12 -11.41 -17.26 -0.50
N PRO A 13 -10.11 -17.31 -0.83
CA PRO A 13 -9.33 -16.09 -1.04
C PRO A 13 -9.75 -15.50 -2.40
N THR A 14 -11.00 -15.03 -2.49
CA THR A 14 -11.65 -14.52 -3.72
C THR A 14 -11.63 -13.00 -3.83
N ALA A 15 -11.03 -12.28 -2.88
CA ALA A 15 -10.81 -10.85 -3.03
C ALA A 15 -9.59 -10.63 -3.93
N GLU A 16 -9.75 -9.91 -5.04
CA GLU A 16 -8.62 -9.40 -5.80
C GLU A 16 -7.66 -8.68 -4.84
N PRO A 17 -6.33 -8.92 -4.93
CA PRO A 17 -5.39 -8.30 -4.03
C PRO A 17 -5.46 -6.78 -4.15
N VAL A 18 -5.88 -6.12 -3.06
CA VAL A 18 -5.97 -4.66 -3.00
C VAL A 18 -4.57 -4.07 -3.10
N PRO A 19 -4.28 -3.21 -4.09
CA PRO A 19 -2.97 -2.59 -4.23
C PRO A 19 -2.54 -1.84 -2.97
N LEU A 20 -1.30 -2.06 -2.55
CA LEU A 20 -0.71 -1.47 -1.35
C LEU A 20 0.52 -0.65 -1.72
N ALA A 21 0.53 0.63 -1.35
CA ALA A 21 1.74 1.44 -1.31
C ALA A 21 2.30 1.49 0.12
N VAL A 22 3.60 1.21 0.28
CA VAL A 22 4.34 1.48 1.50
C VAL A 22 5.15 2.75 1.31
N LEU A 23 4.94 3.73 2.17
CA LEU A 23 5.70 4.98 2.11
C LEU A 23 7.13 4.77 2.59
N SER A 24 8.08 5.11 1.72
CA SER A 24 9.51 5.10 2.02
C SER A 24 10.16 6.34 1.42
N PRO A 25 10.93 7.14 2.20
CA PRO A 25 11.58 8.35 1.70
C PRO A 25 12.54 8.09 0.53
N SER A 26 13.14 6.90 0.49
CA SER A 26 14.12 6.49 -0.52
C SER A 26 13.48 5.78 -1.72
N ALA A 27 12.15 5.60 -1.73
CA ALA A 27 11.48 4.96 -2.86
C ALA A 27 11.61 5.81 -4.12
N PRO A 28 11.97 5.22 -5.28
CA PRO A 28 12.10 5.98 -6.52
C PRO A 28 10.73 6.45 -7.04
N THR A 29 9.69 5.64 -6.86
CA THR A 29 8.33 5.86 -7.36
C THR A 29 7.62 6.95 -6.55
N SER A 30 7.03 7.94 -7.24
CA SER A 30 6.14 8.91 -6.60
C SER A 30 4.80 8.25 -6.24
N LEU A 31 4.23 8.57 -5.07
CA LEU A 31 2.89 8.13 -4.70
C LEU A 31 1.84 8.59 -5.72
N GLY A 32 1.96 9.83 -6.23
CA GLY A 32 1.05 10.37 -7.23
C GLY A 32 1.10 9.58 -8.54
N ALA A 33 2.31 9.32 -9.05
CA ALA A 33 2.47 8.54 -10.28
C ALA A 33 1.96 7.09 -10.14
N TRP A 34 2.13 6.49 -8.96
CA TRP A 34 1.56 5.18 -8.66
C TRP A 34 0.03 5.23 -8.63
N ALA A 35 -0.55 6.24 -7.96
CA ALA A 35 -2.00 6.44 -7.90
C ALA A 35 -2.59 6.72 -9.30
N GLU A 36 -1.90 7.46 -10.17
CA GLU A 36 -2.34 7.74 -11.55
C GLU A 36 -2.46 6.44 -12.36
N GLY A 37 -1.51 5.51 -12.20
CA GLY A 37 -1.59 4.18 -12.80
C GLY A 37 -2.82 3.41 -12.34
N LEU A 38 -3.09 3.42 -11.03
CA LEU A 38 -4.27 2.76 -10.47
C LEU A 38 -5.58 3.40 -10.96
N ALA A 39 -5.62 4.73 -11.09
CA ALA A 39 -6.77 5.44 -11.63
C ALA A 39 -7.02 5.08 -13.10
N ALA A 40 -5.96 4.98 -13.91
CA ALA A 40 -6.05 4.56 -15.31
C ALA A 40 -6.58 3.11 -15.45
N GLU A 41 -6.21 2.24 -14.53
CA GLU A 41 -6.71 0.85 -14.43
C GLU A 41 -8.12 0.74 -13.84
N ARG A 42 -8.74 1.88 -13.44
CA ARG A 42 -10.05 1.95 -12.78
C ARG A 42 -10.12 1.16 -11.46
N THR A 43 -9.00 1.12 -10.73
CA THR A 43 -8.92 0.53 -9.39
C THR A 43 -9.83 1.29 -8.42
N ARG A 44 -10.65 0.58 -7.65
CA ARG A 44 -11.65 1.18 -6.73
C ARG A 44 -11.20 1.28 -5.28
N GLU A 45 -10.30 0.40 -4.88
CA GLU A 45 -9.77 0.29 -3.53
C GLU A 45 -8.25 0.19 -3.59
N MET A 46 -7.58 0.88 -2.69
CA MET A 46 -6.14 0.77 -2.48
C MET A 46 -5.82 1.08 -1.02
N ARG A 47 -4.61 0.73 -0.60
CA ARG A 47 -4.11 0.97 0.75
C ARG A 47 -2.80 1.74 0.67
N VAL A 48 -2.59 2.64 1.62
CA VAL A 48 -1.33 3.34 1.82
C VAL A 48 -0.88 3.08 3.25
N ALA A 49 0.28 2.45 3.41
CA ALA A 49 0.90 2.18 4.70
C ALA A 49 1.96 3.25 5.01
N ILE A 50 1.87 3.79 6.22
CA ILE A 50 2.73 4.86 6.73
C ILE A 50 3.43 4.32 7.98
N GLY A 51 4.76 4.40 7.97
CA GLY A 51 5.55 3.87 9.07
C GLY A 51 5.44 4.73 10.33
N PRO A 52 5.68 4.15 11.52
CA PRO A 52 5.82 4.90 12.77
C PRO A 52 7.05 5.84 12.71
N GLU A 53 7.30 6.62 13.76
CA GLU A 53 8.44 7.56 13.84
C GLU A 53 9.80 6.87 13.64
N GLY A 54 9.92 5.60 14.06
CA GLY A 54 11.11 4.77 13.84
C GLY A 54 11.19 4.13 12.44
N GLY A 55 10.18 4.35 11.59
CA GLY A 55 10.01 3.67 10.31
C GLY A 55 9.58 2.21 10.46
N PHE A 56 9.40 1.55 9.33
CA PHE A 56 9.20 0.11 9.28
C PHE A 56 10.52 -0.63 9.52
N THR A 57 10.45 -1.76 10.21
CA THR A 57 11.57 -2.68 10.34
C THR A 57 11.87 -3.38 9.01
N GLU A 58 13.10 -3.87 8.84
CA GLU A 58 13.48 -4.64 7.64
C GLU A 58 12.59 -5.88 7.44
N GLY A 59 12.12 -6.51 8.53
CA GLY A 59 11.18 -7.63 8.47
C GLY A 59 9.82 -7.23 7.90
N GLU A 60 9.26 -6.11 8.36
CA GLU A 60 7.99 -5.57 7.83
C GLU A 60 8.13 -5.16 6.35
N LEU A 61 9.26 -4.55 5.98
CA LEU A 61 9.53 -4.20 4.59
C LEU A 61 9.69 -5.44 3.71
N ALA A 62 10.35 -6.49 4.20
CA ALA A 62 10.46 -7.76 3.50
C ALA A 62 9.09 -8.43 3.30
N LEU A 63 8.23 -8.43 4.33
CA LEU A 63 6.86 -8.92 4.23
C LEU A 63 6.04 -8.12 3.22
N ALA A 64 6.14 -6.79 3.24
CA ALA A 64 5.45 -5.94 2.28
C ALA A 64 5.88 -6.24 0.83
N ARG A 65 7.19 -6.38 0.58
CA ARG A 65 7.71 -6.78 -0.74
C ARG A 65 7.20 -8.15 -1.17
N ALA A 66 7.23 -9.13 -0.27
CA ALA A 66 6.74 -10.48 -0.55
C ALA A 66 5.22 -10.50 -0.84
N GLY A 67 4.47 -9.58 -0.22
CA GLY A 67 3.04 -9.35 -0.48
C GLY A 67 2.74 -8.52 -1.74
N GLY A 68 3.75 -8.15 -2.54
CA GLY A 68 3.57 -7.38 -3.77
C GLY A 68 3.33 -5.89 -3.55
N ALA A 69 3.63 -5.35 -2.37
CA ALA A 69 3.47 -3.92 -2.11
C ALA A 69 4.42 -3.08 -2.97
N THR A 70 3.91 -1.96 -3.47
CA THR A 70 4.73 -0.95 -4.15
C THR A 70 5.35 -0.03 -3.11
N PHE A 71 6.62 0.28 -3.26
CA PHE A 71 7.29 1.28 -2.42
C PHE A 71 7.21 2.62 -3.12
N ALA A 72 6.65 3.61 -2.44
CA ALA A 72 6.42 4.95 -3.00
C ALA A 72 6.86 6.05 -2.03
N ARG A 73 7.19 7.22 -2.57
CA ARG A 73 7.52 8.42 -1.79
C ARG A 73 6.50 9.52 -2.01
N VAL A 74 6.27 10.30 -0.96
CA VAL A 74 5.39 11.50 -0.99
C VAL A 74 6.19 12.77 -1.29
N ALA A 75 7.45 12.83 -0.85
CA ALA A 75 8.32 13.99 -1.01
C ALA A 75 9.79 13.58 -1.11
N THR A 76 10.66 14.52 -1.50
CA THR A 76 12.12 14.35 -1.47
C THR A 76 12.70 14.44 -0.05
N ARG A 77 11.96 15.05 0.89
CA ARG A 77 12.35 15.17 2.30
C ARG A 77 11.60 14.14 3.13
N VAL A 78 12.24 13.66 4.19
CA VAL A 78 11.57 12.85 5.21
C VAL A 78 10.57 13.74 5.94
N LEU A 79 9.32 13.31 5.99
CA LEU A 79 8.23 13.99 6.67
C LEU A 79 7.97 13.34 8.03
N ARG A 80 7.39 14.10 8.97
CA ARG A 80 6.78 13.52 10.18
C ARG A 80 5.60 12.64 9.77
N ILE A 81 5.28 11.64 10.58
CA ILE A 81 4.25 10.64 10.27
C ILE A 81 2.91 11.30 9.94
N GLU A 82 2.50 12.30 10.72
CA GLU A 82 1.23 13.02 10.54
C GLU A 82 1.22 13.80 9.22
N THR A 83 2.31 14.50 8.92
CA THR A 83 2.46 15.25 7.65
C THR A 83 2.52 14.31 6.45
N ALA A 84 3.16 13.14 6.58
CA ALA A 84 3.17 12.12 5.53
C ALA A 84 1.75 11.60 5.25
N ALA A 85 0.94 11.42 6.29
CA ALA A 85 -0.44 10.96 6.16
C ALA A 85 -1.34 11.99 5.48
N GLU A 86 -1.29 13.24 5.92
CA GLU A 86 -2.07 14.32 5.30
C GLU A 86 -1.68 14.52 3.84
N ALA A 87 -0.38 14.56 3.54
CA ALA A 87 0.10 14.71 2.18
C ALA A 87 -0.25 13.51 1.29
N ALA A 88 -0.15 12.28 1.81
CA ALA A 88 -0.56 11.09 1.08
C ALA A 88 -2.06 11.11 0.75
N ALA A 89 -2.91 11.46 1.72
CA ALA A 89 -4.34 11.58 1.51
C ALA A 89 -4.69 12.67 0.47
N ALA A 90 -4.02 13.82 0.52
CA ALA A 90 -4.23 14.90 -0.45
C ALA A 90 -3.85 14.48 -1.88
N ILE A 91 -2.67 13.89 -2.06
CA ILE A 91 -2.20 13.40 -3.38
C ILE A 91 -3.15 12.35 -3.94
N VAL A 92 -3.53 11.38 -3.11
CA VAL A 92 -4.46 10.32 -3.51
C VAL A 92 -5.83 10.88 -3.85
N GLY A 93 -6.37 11.79 -3.03
CA GLY A 93 -7.69 12.40 -3.25
C GLY A 93 -7.73 13.18 -4.57
N GLU A 94 -6.69 14.00 -4.82
CA GLU A 94 -6.53 14.75 -6.07
C GLU A 94 -6.54 13.81 -7.29
N VAL A 95 -5.71 12.76 -7.28
CA VAL A 95 -5.58 11.83 -8.40
C VAL A 95 -6.84 10.99 -8.62
N MET A 96 -7.49 10.56 -7.53
CA MET A 96 -8.68 9.71 -7.60
C MET A 96 -9.98 10.50 -7.81
N GLY A 97 -9.91 11.83 -7.80
CA GLY A 97 -11.08 12.71 -7.90
C GLY A 97 -12.04 12.58 -6.72
N ARG A 98 -11.51 12.47 -5.50
CA ARG A 98 -12.26 12.27 -4.25
C ARG A 98 -11.97 13.35 -3.22
#